data_AF-A0A2E0SXJ4-F1
#
_entry.id   AF-A0A2E0SXJ4-F1
#
_cell.length_a   1.000
_cell.length_b   1.000
_cell.length_c   1.000
_cell.angle_alpha   90.00
_cell.angle_beta   90.00
_cell.angle_gamma   90.00
#
_symmetry.space_group_name_H-M   'P 1'
#
loop_
_entity.id
_entity.type
_entity.pdbx_description
1 polymer ?
#
loop_
_entity_poly.entity_id
_entity_poly.type
_entity_poly.pdbx_seq_one_letter_code
_entity_poly.pdbx_strand_id
1 'polypeptide(L)'
;MSWHHATTPVGSALRIAPSFVATALDGESGIHTTVEAEYRRDNGRYVVVAVANRATVPSVEVNNLALRQVPIQAIVQAAAVQCIALTLDDESDRDATWTTVSALSSAEGRIIPTWLAEDIVKRGVKAERMDVIEILYGSAALAGLPPVKAIRVELAVPHRTASDWIKKARAAGRLEGMTYNVGRQADG
;
A
#
# COMPACT_ATOMS: atom_id res chain seq x y z
N MET A 1 6.90 11.11 -4.53
CA MET A 1 6.79 10.62 -5.93
C MET A 1 5.47 11.12 -6.54
N SER A 2 5.39 11.21 -7.87
CA SER A 2 4.12 11.49 -8.59
C SER A 2 3.62 10.22 -9.29
N TRP A 3 2.33 10.19 -9.62
CA TRP A 3 1.67 9.07 -10.30
C TRP A 3 2.32 8.67 -11.64
N HIS A 4 3.04 9.60 -12.31
CA HIS A 4 3.74 9.33 -13.57
C HIS A 4 4.79 8.21 -13.46
N HIS A 5 5.30 7.95 -12.26
CA HIS A 5 6.24 6.85 -12.02
C HIS A 5 5.55 5.50 -11.87
N ALA A 6 4.22 5.47 -11.71
CA ALA A 6 3.44 4.26 -11.54
C ALA A 6 3.11 3.63 -12.91
N THR A 7 4.10 2.94 -13.48
CA THR A 7 4.02 2.40 -14.85
C THR A 7 3.59 0.94 -14.91
N THR A 8 3.74 0.19 -13.80
CA THR A 8 3.49 -1.25 -13.77
C THR A 8 2.06 -1.55 -13.36
N PRO A 9 1.24 -2.22 -14.19
CA PRO A 9 -0.12 -2.61 -13.79
C PRO A 9 -0.08 -3.74 -12.75
N VAL A 10 -0.98 -3.66 -11.77
CA VAL A 10 -1.22 -4.70 -10.75
C VAL A 10 -2.72 -4.86 -10.57
N GLY A 11 -3.21 -6.08 -10.82
CA GLY A 11 -4.64 -6.30 -11.01
C GLY A 11 -5.15 -5.54 -12.24
N SER A 12 -6.42 -5.16 -12.19
CA SER A 12 -7.13 -4.35 -13.18
C SER A 12 -7.29 -2.88 -12.76
N ALA A 13 -7.16 -2.56 -11.47
CA ALA A 13 -7.48 -1.22 -10.96
C ALA A 13 -6.27 -0.34 -10.60
N LEU A 14 -5.07 -0.92 -10.48
CA LEU A 14 -3.92 -0.21 -9.92
C LEU A 14 -2.73 -0.18 -10.87
N ARG A 15 -2.00 0.93 -10.81
CA ARG A 15 -0.62 0.99 -11.30
C ARG A 15 0.33 1.31 -10.16
N ILE A 16 1.55 0.80 -10.27
CA ILE A 16 2.58 0.98 -9.25
C ILE A 16 3.91 1.41 -9.85
N ALA A 17 4.71 2.12 -9.06
CA ALA A 17 6.11 2.33 -9.40
C ALA A 17 6.86 0.99 -9.27
N PRO A 18 7.65 0.57 -10.26
CA PRO A 18 8.33 -0.74 -10.21
C PRO A 18 9.34 -0.83 -9.06
N SER A 19 9.94 0.31 -8.69
CA SER A 19 10.83 0.45 -7.55
C SER A 19 10.75 1.86 -6.97
N PHE A 20 11.24 2.02 -5.75
CA PHE A 20 11.40 3.32 -5.13
C PHE A 20 12.57 3.36 -4.14
N VAL A 21 13.04 4.57 -3.89
CA VAL A 21 13.97 4.89 -2.81
C VAL A 21 13.24 5.76 -1.79
N ALA A 22 13.31 5.38 -0.52
CA ALA A 22 12.71 6.09 0.59
C ALA A 22 13.78 6.42 1.63
N THR A 23 13.68 7.60 2.22
CA THR A 23 14.60 8.07 3.25
C THR A 23 13.84 8.47 4.50
N ALA A 24 14.38 8.17 5.67
CA ALA A 24 13.88 8.66 6.95
C ALA A 24 15.04 9.14 7.81
N LEU A 25 14.87 10.32 8.40
CA LEU A 25 15.77 10.85 9.41
C LEU A 25 15.12 10.65 10.77
N ASP A 26 15.78 9.91 11.64
CA ASP A 26 15.42 9.82 13.03
C ASP A 26 16.25 10.82 13.84
N GLY A 27 15.60 11.85 14.36
CA GLY A 27 16.23 12.89 15.16
C GLY A 27 16.64 12.41 16.55
N GLU A 28 16.03 11.34 17.07
CA GLU A 28 16.32 10.79 18.39
C GLU A 28 17.57 9.89 18.35
N SER A 29 17.66 8.97 17.38
CA SER A 29 18.86 8.15 17.19
C SER A 29 19.99 8.84 16.43
N GLY A 30 19.70 9.93 15.70
CA GLY A 30 20.65 10.58 14.81
C GLY A 30 21.09 9.70 13.63
N ILE A 31 20.23 8.75 13.22
CA ILE A 31 20.45 7.88 12.08
C ILE A 31 19.58 8.32 10.91
N HIS A 32 20.23 8.52 9.76
CA HIS A 32 19.58 8.63 8.47
C HIS A 32 19.54 7.26 7.81
N THR A 33 18.35 6.80 7.47
CA THR A 33 18.10 5.51 6.82
C THR A 33 17.63 5.74 5.40
N THR A 34 18.26 5.08 4.43
CA THR A 34 17.81 4.97 3.05
C THR A 34 17.41 3.53 2.77
N VAL A 35 16.23 3.32 2.19
CA VAL A 35 15.68 2.02 1.82
C VAL A 35 15.37 2.01 0.34
N GLU A 36 15.85 0.99 -0.37
CA GLU A 36 15.48 0.70 -1.75
C GLU A 36 14.53 -0.49 -1.77
N ALA A 37 13.39 -0.32 -2.42
CA ALA A 37 12.38 -1.37 -2.52
C ALA A 37 11.98 -1.59 -3.98
N GLU A 38 11.78 -2.85 -4.35
CA GLU A 38 11.38 -3.28 -5.68
C GLU A 38 10.15 -4.15 -5.60
N TYR A 39 9.19 -3.92 -6.48
CA TYR A 39 8.04 -4.81 -6.60
C TYR A 39 8.47 -6.14 -7.21
N ARG A 40 8.17 -7.23 -6.52
CA ARG A 40 8.43 -8.60 -6.99
C ARG A 40 7.09 -9.29 -7.20
N ARG A 41 6.74 -9.54 -8.47
CA ARG A 41 5.45 -10.16 -8.86
C ARG A 41 5.24 -11.52 -8.20
N ASP A 42 6.27 -12.34 -8.13
CA ASP A 42 6.22 -13.67 -7.49
C ASP A 42 5.88 -13.58 -5.99
N ASN A 43 6.24 -12.46 -5.35
CA ASN A 43 5.91 -12.19 -3.95
C ASN A 43 4.63 -11.35 -3.80
N GLY A 44 4.11 -10.79 -4.89
CA GLY A 44 2.96 -9.88 -4.93
C GLY A 44 3.07 -8.64 -4.04
N ARG A 45 4.29 -8.12 -3.83
CA ARG A 45 4.58 -6.99 -2.92
C ARG A 45 5.94 -6.33 -3.22
N TYR A 46 6.17 -5.16 -2.63
CA TYR A 46 7.49 -4.57 -2.54
C TYR A 46 8.40 -5.37 -1.61
N VAL A 47 9.62 -5.60 -2.06
CA VAL A 47 10.70 -6.25 -1.31
C VAL A 47 11.82 -5.25 -1.16
N VAL A 48 12.33 -5.12 0.07
CA VAL A 48 13.52 -4.31 0.34
C VAL A 48 14.74 -5.02 -0.24
N VAL A 49 15.43 -4.36 -1.17
CA VAL A 49 16.62 -4.90 -1.84
C VAL A 49 17.91 -4.30 -1.30
N ALA A 50 17.86 -3.08 -0.74
CA ALA A 50 18.99 -2.44 -0.09
C ALA A 50 18.54 -1.56 1.08
N VAL A 51 19.39 -1.49 2.11
CA VAL A 51 19.24 -0.58 3.25
C VAL A 51 20.60 0.03 3.57
N ALA A 52 20.67 1.35 3.62
CA ALA A 52 21.85 2.09 4.02
C ALA A 52 21.54 2.95 5.26
N ASN A 53 22.35 2.80 6.30
CA ASN A 53 22.25 3.58 7.53
C ASN A 53 23.49 4.45 7.68
N ARG A 54 23.28 5.72 8.03
CA ARG A 54 24.34 6.70 8.21
C ARG A 54 24.08 7.52 9.47
N ALA A 55 25.07 7.60 10.35
CA ALA A 55 25.06 8.58 11.43
C ALA A 55 25.09 10.00 10.86
N THR A 56 24.22 10.87 11.35
CA THR A 56 24.15 12.27 10.92
C THR A 56 24.98 13.21 11.78
N VAL A 57 25.41 12.75 12.96
CA VAL A 57 26.27 13.49 13.89
C VAL A 57 27.43 12.61 14.39
N PRO A 58 28.60 13.18 14.72
CA PRO A 58 29.78 12.40 15.12
C PRO A 58 29.64 11.61 16.43
N SER A 59 28.72 12.02 17.31
CA SER A 59 28.48 11.36 18.60
C SER A 59 27.61 10.10 18.51
N VAL A 60 27.09 9.78 17.32
CA VAL A 60 26.24 8.61 17.08
C VAL A 60 27.06 7.51 16.42
N GLU A 61 27.03 6.32 17.04
CA GLU A 61 27.62 5.12 16.49
C GLU A 61 26.54 4.26 15.81
N VAL A 62 26.79 3.85 14.56
CA VAL A 62 25.94 2.84 13.89
C VAL A 62 26.38 1.46 14.35
N ASN A 63 25.68 0.92 15.35
CA ASN A 63 25.94 -0.40 15.91
C ASN A 63 24.66 -1.27 15.93
N ASN A 64 24.78 -2.51 16.40
CA ASN A 64 23.66 -3.46 16.42
C ASN A 64 22.46 -2.98 17.25
N LEU A 65 22.68 -2.19 18.31
CA LEU A 65 21.58 -1.67 19.13
C LEU A 65 20.79 -0.62 18.36
N ALA A 66 21.51 0.33 17.75
CA ALA A 66 20.89 1.40 16.98
C ALA A 66 20.17 0.87 15.72
N LEU A 67 20.75 -0.11 15.03
CA LEU A 67 20.13 -0.73 13.85
C LEU A 67 18.83 -1.48 14.16
N ARG A 68 18.64 -1.99 15.39
CA ARG A 68 17.38 -2.64 15.81
C ARG A 68 16.23 -1.65 15.97
N GLN A 69 16.54 -0.37 16.15
CA GLN A 69 15.54 0.68 16.34
C GLN A 69 15.10 1.30 15.01
N VAL A 70 15.83 1.06 13.92
CA VAL A 70 15.50 1.60 12.59
C VAL A 70 14.20 0.97 12.07
N PRO A 71 13.15 1.76 11.84
CA PRO A 71 11.84 1.22 11.52
C PRO A 71 11.69 0.98 10.00
N ILE A 72 12.52 0.10 9.42
CA ILE A 72 12.58 -0.18 7.98
C ILE A 72 11.19 -0.43 7.40
N GLN A 73 10.38 -1.25 8.07
CA GLN A 73 9.02 -1.55 7.64
C GLN A 73 8.16 -0.28 7.57
N ALA A 74 8.19 0.59 8.59
CA ALA A 74 7.39 1.80 8.60
C ALA A 74 7.79 2.76 7.48
N ILE A 75 9.10 2.85 7.17
CA ILE A 75 9.62 3.65 6.04
C ILE A 75 9.03 3.16 4.72
N VAL A 76 9.05 1.84 4.49
CA VAL A 76 8.49 1.22 3.29
C VAL A 76 6.98 1.44 3.20
N GLN A 77 6.24 1.24 4.31
CA GLN A 77 4.79 1.44 4.34
C GLN A 77 4.40 2.89 4.00
N ALA A 78 5.12 3.87 4.57
CA ALA A 78 4.89 5.29 4.33
C ALA A 78 5.21 5.71 2.88
N ALA A 79 6.24 5.10 2.28
CA ALA A 79 6.62 5.39 0.89
C ALA A 79 5.72 4.68 -0.13
N ALA A 80 5.31 3.45 0.14
CA ALA A 80 4.55 2.61 -0.79
C ALA A 80 3.23 3.25 -1.22
N VAL A 81 2.51 3.92 -0.32
CA VAL A 81 1.23 4.60 -0.67
C VAL A 81 1.41 5.76 -1.67
N GLN A 82 2.61 6.30 -1.81
CA GLN A 82 2.94 7.30 -2.84
C GLN A 82 3.28 6.67 -4.19
N CYS A 83 3.57 5.37 -4.19
CA CYS A 83 3.98 4.60 -5.35
C CYS A 83 2.81 3.88 -6.02
N ILE A 84 1.64 3.86 -5.38
CA ILE A 84 0.42 3.24 -5.88
C ILE A 84 -0.48 4.33 -6.44
N ALA A 85 -0.79 4.21 -7.73
CA ALA A 85 -1.68 5.10 -8.45
C ALA A 85 -2.93 4.37 -8.93
N LEU A 86 -4.01 5.12 -9.03
CA LEU A 86 -5.28 4.67 -9.57
C LEU A 86 -5.99 5.82 -10.28
N THR A 87 -6.94 5.47 -11.12
CA THR A 87 -7.93 6.39 -11.66
C THR A 87 -9.33 5.85 -11.37
N LEU A 88 -10.28 6.76 -11.16
CA LEU A 88 -11.71 6.43 -11.09
C LEU A 88 -12.40 6.61 -12.45
N ASP A 89 -11.67 7.14 -13.44
CA ASP A 89 -12.11 7.29 -14.83
C ASP A 89 -11.79 6.01 -15.63
N ASP A 90 -12.18 5.98 -16.90
CA ASP A 90 -11.74 4.95 -17.82
C ASP A 90 -10.24 5.11 -18.09
N GLU A 91 -9.44 4.07 -17.82
CA GLU A 91 -7.99 4.08 -18.04
C GLU A 91 -7.60 4.35 -19.50
N SER A 92 -8.47 4.03 -20.46
CA SER A 92 -8.25 4.33 -21.88
C SER A 92 -8.51 5.78 -22.25
N ASP A 93 -9.12 6.56 -21.36
CA ASP A 93 -9.33 8.00 -21.55
C ASP A 93 -8.00 8.74 -21.40
N ARG A 94 -7.70 9.59 -22.40
CA ARG A 94 -6.49 10.43 -22.38
C ARG A 94 -6.56 11.53 -21.33
N ASP A 95 -7.77 11.90 -20.93
CA ASP A 95 -8.02 12.93 -19.93
C ASP A 95 -8.29 12.32 -18.54
N ALA A 96 -8.10 11.00 -18.37
CA ALA A 96 -8.25 10.30 -17.10
C ALA A 96 -7.42 10.95 -15.99
N THR A 97 -8.05 11.24 -14.87
CA THR A 97 -7.38 11.82 -13.71
C THR A 97 -6.74 10.73 -12.89
N TRP A 98 -5.41 10.65 -12.98
CA TRP A 98 -4.60 9.76 -12.15
C TRP A 98 -4.24 10.43 -10.83
N THR A 99 -4.36 9.67 -9.75
CA THR A 99 -3.98 10.10 -8.41
C THR A 99 -3.24 8.99 -7.67
N THR A 100 -2.54 9.34 -6.60
CA THR A 100 -1.88 8.35 -5.73
C THR A 100 -2.79 8.01 -4.56
N VAL A 101 -2.64 6.81 -4.00
CA VAL A 101 -3.33 6.40 -2.77
C VAL A 101 -3.06 7.40 -1.64
N SER A 102 -1.81 7.86 -1.51
CA SER A 102 -1.44 8.89 -0.54
C SER A 102 -2.24 10.18 -0.73
N ALA A 103 -2.46 10.64 -1.96
CA ALA A 103 -3.19 11.87 -2.23
C ALA A 103 -4.67 11.75 -1.87
N LEU A 104 -5.31 10.61 -2.18
CA LEU A 104 -6.70 10.33 -1.80
C LEU A 104 -6.88 10.33 -0.28
N SER A 105 -6.04 9.57 0.42
CA SER A 105 -6.10 9.47 1.88
C SER A 105 -5.83 10.79 2.59
N SER A 106 -5.00 11.68 2.01
CA SER A 106 -4.72 12.99 2.61
C SER A 106 -5.80 14.04 2.33
N ALA A 107 -6.45 14.01 1.16
CA ALA A 107 -7.44 15.01 0.76
C ALA A 107 -8.80 14.80 1.42
N GLU A 108 -9.28 13.55 1.44
CA GLU A 108 -10.63 13.21 1.94
C GLU A 108 -10.61 12.32 3.19
N GLY A 109 -9.42 11.95 3.67
CA GLY A 109 -9.27 11.02 4.81
C GLY A 109 -9.62 9.57 4.48
N ARG A 110 -9.95 9.26 3.21
CA ARG A 110 -10.40 7.96 2.72
C ARG A 110 -9.90 7.71 1.31
N ILE A 111 -9.80 6.44 0.94
CA ILE A 111 -9.51 6.06 -0.45
C ILE A 111 -10.79 6.08 -1.28
N ILE A 112 -11.90 5.64 -0.68
CA ILE A 112 -13.19 5.52 -1.35
C ILE A 112 -14.14 6.61 -0.82
N PRO A 113 -14.76 7.42 -1.70
CA PRO A 113 -15.75 8.41 -1.29
C PRO A 113 -16.91 7.79 -0.51
N THR A 114 -17.41 8.50 0.51
CA THR A 114 -18.45 8.00 1.42
C THR A 114 -19.71 7.52 0.69
N TRP A 115 -20.15 8.26 -0.34
CA TRP A 115 -21.35 7.91 -1.11
C TRP A 115 -21.20 6.57 -1.83
N LEU A 116 -20.02 6.27 -2.37
CA LEU A 116 -19.72 5.02 -3.07
C LEU A 116 -19.61 3.86 -2.08
N ALA A 117 -18.97 4.09 -0.94
CA ALA A 117 -18.89 3.11 0.14
C ALA A 117 -20.29 2.70 0.63
N GLU A 118 -21.21 3.67 0.81
CA GLU A 118 -22.58 3.39 1.19
C GLU A 118 -23.36 2.60 0.14
N ASP A 119 -23.23 2.95 -1.14
CA ASP A 119 -23.96 2.29 -2.22
C ASP A 119 -23.55 0.81 -2.37
N ILE A 120 -22.24 0.54 -2.29
CA ILE A 120 -21.65 -0.80 -2.38
C ILE A 120 -22.07 -1.72 -1.23
N VAL A 121 -22.27 -1.14 -0.03
CA VAL A 121 -22.73 -1.89 1.15
C VAL A 121 -24.22 -2.19 1.04
N LYS A 122 -25.05 -1.25 0.56
CA LYS A 122 -26.52 -1.37 0.55
C LYS A 122 -27.05 -2.23 -0.61
N ARG A 123 -26.39 -2.23 -1.79
CA ARG A 123 -26.95 -2.82 -3.02
C ARG A 123 -26.27 -4.11 -3.49
N GLY A 124 -26.93 -4.84 -4.40
CA GLY A 124 -26.42 -6.02 -5.08
C GLY A 124 -25.38 -5.76 -6.19
N VAL A 125 -24.69 -4.62 -6.16
CA VAL A 125 -23.66 -4.18 -7.13
C VAL A 125 -22.41 -5.04 -7.02
N LYS A 126 -22.45 -6.22 -7.63
CA LYS A 126 -21.39 -7.21 -7.51
C LYS A 126 -20.10 -6.79 -8.21
N ALA A 127 -20.18 -6.07 -9.33
CA ALA A 127 -18.98 -5.70 -10.11
C ALA A 127 -18.23 -4.55 -9.43
N GLU A 128 -18.94 -3.46 -9.15
CA GLU A 128 -18.43 -2.24 -8.52
C GLU A 128 -17.90 -2.53 -7.12
N ARG A 129 -18.57 -3.43 -6.38
CA ARG A 129 -18.02 -3.95 -5.11
C ARG A 129 -16.67 -4.59 -5.32
N MET A 130 -16.51 -5.42 -6.34
CA MET A 130 -15.23 -6.11 -6.57
C MET A 130 -14.14 -5.13 -6.99
N ASP A 131 -14.47 -4.09 -7.77
CA ASP A 131 -13.54 -3.01 -8.13
C ASP A 131 -13.03 -2.28 -6.88
N VAL A 132 -13.95 -1.90 -5.98
CA VAL A 132 -13.58 -1.24 -4.72
C VAL A 132 -12.79 -2.16 -3.80
N ILE A 133 -13.15 -3.45 -3.73
CA ILE A 133 -12.41 -4.42 -2.92
C ILE A 133 -11.00 -4.63 -3.48
N GLU A 134 -10.83 -4.62 -4.79
CA GLU A 134 -9.54 -4.69 -5.44
C GLU A 134 -8.67 -3.47 -5.13
N ILE A 135 -9.23 -2.26 -5.28
CA ILE A 135 -8.54 -1.00 -4.94
C ILE A 135 -8.08 -1.02 -3.48
N LEU A 136 -9.00 -1.31 -2.54
CA LEU A 136 -8.70 -1.30 -1.11
C LEU A 136 -7.72 -2.42 -0.73
N TYR A 137 -7.89 -3.62 -1.30
CA TYR A 137 -6.99 -4.73 -1.05
C TYR A 137 -5.58 -4.44 -1.56
N GLY A 138 -5.46 -4.02 -2.82
CA GLY A 138 -4.19 -3.74 -3.45
C GLY A 138 -3.46 -2.59 -2.79
N SER A 139 -4.16 -1.50 -2.51
CA SER A 139 -3.61 -0.35 -1.76
C SER A 139 -3.01 -0.78 -0.43
N ALA A 140 -3.75 -1.57 0.35
CA ALA A 140 -3.28 -2.06 1.65
C ALA A 140 -2.15 -3.09 1.51
N ALA A 141 -2.32 -4.10 0.66
CA ALA A 141 -1.36 -5.20 0.51
C ALA A 141 -0.01 -4.72 -0.01
N LEU A 142 -0.01 -3.86 -1.03
CA LEU A 142 1.21 -3.26 -1.60
C LEU A 142 1.87 -2.30 -0.60
N ALA A 143 1.08 -1.60 0.23
CA ALA A 143 1.59 -0.82 1.35
C ALA A 143 1.95 -1.66 2.57
N GLY A 144 1.91 -3.00 2.52
CA GLY A 144 2.25 -3.87 3.65
C GLY A 144 1.32 -3.73 4.86
N LEU A 145 0.08 -3.27 4.66
CA LEU A 145 -0.96 -3.09 5.67
C LEU A 145 -2.00 -4.22 5.59
N PRO A 146 -2.64 -4.62 6.71
CA PRO A 146 -3.64 -5.70 6.70
C PRO A 146 -4.88 -5.33 5.86
N PRO A 147 -5.15 -6.01 4.71
CA PRO A 147 -6.23 -5.61 3.81
C PRO A 147 -7.63 -5.74 4.43
N VAL A 148 -7.85 -6.77 5.25
CA VAL A 148 -9.12 -6.95 5.96
C VAL A 148 -9.38 -5.76 6.88
N LYS A 149 -8.36 -5.24 7.55
CA LYS A 149 -8.51 -4.06 8.43
C LYS A 149 -8.85 -2.82 7.61
N ALA A 150 -8.14 -2.58 6.50
CA ALA A 150 -8.39 -1.45 5.61
C ALA A 150 -9.85 -1.45 5.11
N ILE A 151 -10.32 -2.57 4.55
CA ILE A 151 -11.69 -2.70 4.01
C ILE A 151 -12.75 -2.47 5.09
N ARG A 152 -12.54 -3.01 6.30
CA ARG A 152 -13.49 -2.80 7.42
C ARG A 152 -13.62 -1.33 7.79
N VAL A 153 -12.50 -0.61 7.84
CA VAL A 153 -12.47 0.80 8.25
C VAL A 153 -13.09 1.66 7.16
N GLU A 154 -12.66 1.48 5.91
CA GLU A 154 -13.12 2.26 4.76
C GLU A 154 -14.62 2.07 4.50
N LEU A 155 -15.11 0.83 4.54
CA LEU A 155 -16.52 0.51 4.22
C LEU A 155 -17.43 0.36 5.44
N ALA A 156 -16.92 0.55 6.66
CA ALA A 156 -17.65 0.34 7.91
C ALA A 156 -18.35 -1.03 8.02
N VAL A 157 -17.72 -2.10 7.50
CA VAL A 157 -18.29 -3.47 7.49
C VAL A 157 -17.68 -4.39 8.55
N PRO A 158 -18.41 -5.44 8.98
CA PRO A 158 -17.86 -6.47 9.87
C PRO A 158 -16.67 -7.22 9.26
N HIS A 159 -15.79 -7.74 10.12
CA HIS A 159 -14.61 -8.51 9.70
C HIS A 159 -14.94 -9.70 8.80
N ARG A 160 -16.00 -10.46 9.14
CA ARG A 160 -16.45 -11.60 8.34
C ARG A 160 -16.84 -11.20 6.92
N THR A 161 -17.47 -10.03 6.76
CA THR A 161 -17.92 -9.50 5.47
C THR A 161 -16.72 -9.09 4.62
N ALA A 162 -15.79 -8.31 5.18
CA ALA A 162 -14.56 -7.95 4.49
C ALA A 162 -13.75 -9.19 4.06
N SER A 163 -13.64 -10.19 4.93
CA SER A 163 -12.94 -11.45 4.63
C SER A 163 -13.62 -12.26 3.52
N ASP A 164 -14.96 -12.36 3.55
CA ASP A 164 -15.74 -13.03 2.49
C ASP A 164 -15.58 -12.33 1.14
N TRP A 165 -15.63 -11.00 1.11
CA TRP A 165 -15.44 -10.24 -0.11
C TRP A 165 -14.03 -10.38 -0.69
N ILE A 166 -12.99 -10.37 0.15
CA ILE A 166 -11.62 -10.67 -0.28
C ILE A 166 -11.53 -12.08 -0.89
N LYS A 167 -12.14 -13.09 -0.25
CA LYS A 167 -12.15 -14.46 -0.78
C LYS A 167 -12.80 -14.53 -2.16
N LYS A 168 -13.93 -13.83 -2.35
CA LYS A 168 -14.64 -13.77 -3.64
C LYS A 168 -13.83 -13.03 -4.71
N ALA A 169 -13.23 -11.89 -4.37
CA ALA A 169 -12.35 -11.16 -5.29
C ALA A 169 -11.14 -12.00 -5.72
N ARG A 170 -10.54 -12.74 -4.77
CA ARG A 170 -9.44 -13.68 -5.05
C ARG A 170 -9.87 -14.82 -5.96
N ALA A 171 -11.02 -15.45 -5.69
CA ALA A 171 -11.55 -16.52 -6.51
C ALA A 171 -11.89 -16.04 -7.93
N ALA A 172 -12.20 -14.76 -8.10
CA ALA A 172 -12.44 -14.12 -9.39
C ALA A 172 -11.14 -13.65 -10.09
N GLY A 173 -9.95 -13.93 -9.55
CA GLY A 173 -8.66 -13.55 -10.15
C GLY A 173 -8.27 -12.08 -10.00
N ARG A 174 -9.13 -11.24 -9.39
CA ARG A 174 -8.91 -9.79 -9.28
C ARG A 174 -7.73 -9.39 -8.41
N LEU A 175 -7.31 -10.26 -7.50
CA LEU A 175 -6.22 -9.99 -6.57
C LEU A 175 -4.87 -10.56 -7.05
N GLU A 176 -4.74 -10.90 -8.34
CA GLU A 176 -3.49 -11.40 -8.91
C GLU A 176 -2.36 -10.36 -8.78
N GLY A 177 -1.16 -10.82 -8.42
CA GLY A 177 -0.02 -9.95 -8.17
C GLY A 177 -0.09 -9.19 -6.83
N MET A 178 -1.12 -9.42 -6.01
CA MET A 178 -1.24 -8.77 -4.70
C MET A 178 -1.27 -9.81 -3.58
N THR A 179 -0.23 -9.77 -2.74
CA THR A 179 -0.13 -10.68 -1.60
C THR A 179 0.21 -9.91 -0.33
N TYR A 180 -0.65 -10.08 0.66
CA TYR A 180 -0.35 -9.68 2.03
C TYR A 180 0.02 -10.91 2.86
N ASN A 181 1.27 -10.96 3.30
CA ASN A 181 1.70 -11.91 4.32
C ASN A 181 1.52 -11.25 5.68
N VAL A 182 0.72 -11.86 6.54
CA VAL A 182 0.73 -11.52 7.97
C VAL A 182 2.17 -11.73 8.42
N GLY A 183 2.85 -10.66 8.83
CA GLY A 183 4.20 -10.77 9.37
C GLY A 183 4.19 -11.84 10.44
N ARG A 184 5.17 -12.75 10.42
CA ARG A 184 5.40 -13.62 11.58
C ARG A 184 5.65 -12.66 12.75
N GLN A 185 4.85 -12.79 13.81
CA GLN A 185 5.24 -12.21 15.09
C GLN A 185 6.62 -12.80 15.39
N ALA A 186 7.62 -11.95 15.59
CA ALA A 186 8.92 -12.44 16.02
C ALA A 186 8.69 -13.03 17.41
N ASP A 187 8.70 -14.35 17.52
CA ASP A 187 8.86 -15.02 18.81
C ASP A 187 10.28 -14.68 19.28
N GLY A 188 10.39 -13.68 20.15
CA GLY A 188 11.64 -13.18 20.72
C GLY A 188 11.39 -12.68 22.13
#